data_AF-A0A1V3RX37-F1
#
_entry.id   AF-A0A1V3RX37-F1
#
_cell.length_a   1.000
_cell.length_b   1.000
_cell.length_c   1.000
_cell.angle_alpha   90.00
_cell.angle_beta   90.00
_cell.angle_gamma   90.00
#
_symmetry.space_group_name_H-M   'P 1'
#
loop_
_entity.id
_entity.type
_entity.pdbx_description
1 polymer ?
#
loop_
_entity_poly.entity_id
_entity_poly.type
_entity_poly.pdbx_seq_one_letter_code
_entity_poly.pdbx_strand_id
1 'polypeptide(L)'
;MIYVVEVPEQAAPRAWFAYDEADFARKVEAGDPLQPWEIFDTLSARDLLSDIGHESVDATARERYPAICALGDSHGWDAPLYRADHLLGSGVLSAEPVSEAEALEAALAARGGLTCVYRGDRDAIGAFEGADPRIAGKDNWHARRALYEQLVALEVLADDN
;
A
#
# COMPACT_ATOMS: atom_id res chain seq x y z
N MET A 1 -12.62 -1.16 -10.55
CA MET A 1 -11.87 0.11 -10.53
C MET A 1 -11.70 0.58 -9.10
N ILE A 2 -10.55 1.16 -8.79
CA ILE A 2 -10.21 1.77 -7.51
C ILE A 2 -9.88 3.23 -7.81
N TYR A 3 -10.36 4.17 -7.01
CA TYR A 3 -10.08 5.60 -7.18
C TYR A 3 -9.29 6.10 -5.99
N VAL A 4 -8.30 6.94 -6.27
CA VAL A 4 -7.46 7.54 -5.24
C VAL A 4 -7.48 9.04 -5.40
N VAL A 5 -7.74 9.75 -4.30
CA VAL A 5 -7.59 11.20 -4.20
C VAL A 5 -6.45 11.47 -3.24
N GLU A 6 -5.42 12.16 -3.73
CA GLU A 6 -4.31 12.66 -2.92
C GLU A 6 -4.39 14.18 -2.86
N VAL A 7 -4.32 14.73 -1.65
CA VAL A 7 -4.25 16.17 -1.35
C VAL A 7 -2.94 16.42 -0.62
N PRO A 8 -1.83 16.64 -1.35
CA PRO A 8 -0.54 16.90 -0.74
C PRO A 8 -0.53 18.24 0.01
N GLU A 9 0.31 18.38 1.03
CA GLU A 9 0.39 19.62 1.82
C GLU A 9 0.85 20.85 1.01
N GLN A 10 1.66 20.63 -0.04
CA GLN A 10 2.34 21.70 -0.79
C GLN A 10 2.11 21.60 -2.31
N ALA A 11 1.09 20.86 -2.75
CA ALA A 11 0.75 20.73 -4.17
C ALA A 11 -0.77 20.67 -4.39
N ALA A 12 -1.20 20.84 -5.65
CA ALA A 12 -2.61 20.73 -5.99
C ALA A 12 -3.12 19.29 -5.77
N PRO A 13 -4.39 19.13 -5.34
CA PRO A 13 -5.03 17.81 -5.30
C PRO A 13 -4.95 17.10 -6.65
N ARG A 14 -4.76 15.78 -6.60
CA ARG A 14 -4.83 14.93 -7.78
C ARG A 14 -5.74 13.75 -7.50
N ALA A 15 -6.42 13.28 -8.54
CA ALA A 15 -7.12 12.02 -8.53
C ALA A 15 -6.59 11.12 -9.64
N TRP A 16 -6.56 9.82 -9.38
CA TRP A 16 -6.22 8.80 -10.36
C TRP A 16 -7.00 7.53 -10.03
N PHE A 17 -6.93 6.55 -10.91
CA PHE A 17 -7.64 5.28 -10.73
C PHE A 17 -6.72 4.10 -11.02
N ALA A 18 -7.09 2.94 -10.54
CA ALA A 18 -6.55 1.64 -10.94
C ALA A 18 -7.67 0.71 -11.40
N TYR A 19 -7.38 -0.17 -12.34
CA TYR A 19 -8.37 -1.13 -12.84
C TYR A 19 -8.71 -2.19 -11.80
N ASP A 20 -7.68 -2.72 -11.15
CA ASP A 20 -7.70 -3.79 -10.15
C ASP A 20 -6.60 -3.57 -9.10
N GLU A 21 -6.48 -4.51 -8.15
CA GLU A 21 -5.48 -4.45 -7.06
C GLU A 21 -4.03 -4.51 -7.58
N ALA A 22 -3.76 -5.21 -8.69
CA ALA A 22 -2.42 -5.31 -9.24
C ALA A 22 -1.99 -4.00 -9.93
N ASP A 23 -2.89 -3.34 -10.65
CA ASP A 23 -2.65 -2.02 -11.20
C ASP A 23 -2.50 -0.97 -10.09
N PHE A 24 -3.26 -1.12 -8.99
CA PHE A 24 -3.16 -0.27 -7.81
C PHE A 24 -1.77 -0.40 -7.15
N ALA A 25 -1.34 -1.63 -6.84
CA ALA A 25 -0.03 -1.92 -6.27
C ALA A 25 1.10 -1.31 -7.11
N ARG A 26 1.12 -1.60 -8.41
CA ARG A 26 2.12 -1.08 -9.35
C ARG A 26 2.18 0.46 -9.39
N LYS A 27 1.03 1.15 -9.27
CA LYS A 27 0.96 2.62 -9.26
C LYS A 27 1.43 3.22 -7.92
N VAL A 28 1.14 2.55 -6.81
CA VAL A 28 1.65 2.93 -5.50
C VAL A 28 3.17 2.76 -5.47
N GLU A 29 3.68 1.58 -5.85
CA GLU A 29 5.11 1.27 -5.94
C GLU A 29 5.88 2.26 -6.80
N ALA A 30 5.37 2.60 -7.99
CA ALA A 30 6.05 3.51 -8.91
C ALA A 30 6.27 4.94 -8.35
N GLY A 31 5.53 5.32 -7.31
CA GLY A 31 5.63 6.62 -6.66
C GLY A 31 6.18 6.57 -5.23
N ASP A 32 6.62 5.41 -4.76
CA ASP A 32 7.13 5.23 -3.39
C ASP A 32 8.66 5.29 -3.34
N PRO A 33 9.26 5.83 -2.25
CA PRO A 33 10.71 5.77 -2.06
C PRO A 33 11.24 4.36 -1.72
N LEU A 34 10.40 3.46 -1.21
CA LEU A 34 10.79 2.10 -0.87
C LEU A 34 10.72 1.18 -2.09
N GLN A 35 11.47 0.07 -2.05
CA GLN A 35 11.33 -0.97 -3.06
C GLN A 35 10.01 -1.73 -2.89
N PRO A 36 9.46 -2.37 -3.95
CA PRO A 36 8.17 -3.08 -3.86
C PRO A 36 8.09 -4.08 -2.69
N TRP A 37 9.13 -4.89 -2.50
CA TRP A 37 9.21 -5.88 -1.40
C TRP A 37 9.37 -5.26 0.00
N GLU A 38 9.67 -3.97 0.09
CA GLU A 38 9.69 -3.24 1.36
C GLU A 38 8.31 -2.66 1.68
N ILE A 39 7.54 -2.31 0.64
CA ILE A 39 6.15 -1.87 0.80
C ILE A 39 5.30 -3.05 1.28
N PHE A 40 5.41 -4.20 0.61
CA PHE A 40 4.78 -5.44 1.03
C PHE A 40 5.54 -6.66 0.51
N ASP A 41 5.75 -7.66 1.36
CA ASP A 41 6.26 -8.97 0.95
C ASP A 41 5.82 -10.06 1.92
N THR A 42 5.81 -11.30 1.44
CA THR A 42 5.57 -12.51 2.24
C THR A 42 6.66 -13.53 1.93
N LEU A 43 7.46 -13.84 2.95
CA LEU A 43 8.64 -14.69 2.84
C LEU A 43 8.87 -15.48 4.12
N SER A 44 9.70 -16.52 4.06
CA SER A 44 10.08 -17.27 5.27
C SER A 44 11.49 -16.90 5.77
N ALA A 45 11.80 -17.28 7.01
CA ALA A 45 13.16 -17.14 7.55
C ALA A 45 14.19 -17.95 6.74
N ARG A 46 13.77 -19.07 6.13
CA ARG A 46 14.62 -19.84 5.21
C ARG A 46 14.90 -19.09 3.92
N ASP A 47 13.88 -18.46 3.33
CA ASP A 47 14.05 -17.69 2.08
C ASP A 47 15.05 -16.55 2.29
N LEU A 48 14.94 -15.83 3.41
CA LEU A 48 15.89 -14.78 3.79
C LEU A 48 17.34 -15.27 3.87
N LEU A 49 17.59 -16.43 4.47
CA LEU A 49 18.94 -17.00 4.52
C LEU A 49 19.41 -17.45 3.13
N SER A 50 18.52 -18.04 2.35
CA SER A 50 18.82 -18.48 0.98
C SER A 50 19.23 -17.31 0.09
N ASP A 51 18.50 -16.19 0.15
CA ASP A 51 18.75 -14.99 -0.66
C ASP A 51 20.12 -14.35 -0.38
N ILE A 52 20.64 -14.52 0.84
CA ILE A 52 21.97 -14.05 1.24
C ILE A 52 23.05 -15.14 1.11
N GLY A 53 22.75 -16.26 0.44
CA GLY A 53 23.69 -17.31 0.07
C GLY A 53 23.90 -18.40 1.13
N HIS A 54 22.98 -18.55 2.10
CA HIS A 54 23.02 -19.56 3.16
C HIS A 54 21.87 -20.57 3.01
N GLU A 55 22.06 -21.59 2.16
CA GLU A 55 21.06 -22.65 1.92
C GLU A 55 20.80 -23.56 3.14
N SER A 56 21.70 -23.54 4.13
CA SER A 56 21.58 -24.36 5.35
C SER A 56 21.76 -23.52 6.61
N VAL A 57 20.99 -23.88 7.64
CA VAL A 57 21.06 -23.26 8.98
C VAL A 57 22.22 -23.90 9.76
N ASP A 58 23.45 -23.48 9.45
CA ASP A 58 24.67 -23.96 10.10
C ASP A 58 25.18 -22.99 11.19
N ALA A 59 26.31 -23.33 11.80
CA ALA A 59 26.93 -22.48 12.83
C ALA A 59 27.31 -21.09 12.27
N THR A 60 27.72 -21.02 11.00
CA THR A 60 28.10 -19.78 10.33
C THR A 60 26.90 -18.85 10.15
N ALA A 61 25.75 -19.39 9.70
CA ALA A 61 24.51 -18.65 9.55
C ALA A 61 24.01 -18.13 10.90
N ARG A 62 24.08 -18.96 11.95
CA ARG A 62 23.72 -18.56 13.33
C ARG A 62 24.62 -17.46 13.89
N GLU A 63 25.91 -17.48 13.56
CA GLU A 63 26.86 -16.45 13.99
C GLU A 63 26.67 -15.13 13.22
N ARG A 64 26.51 -15.19 11.90
CA ARG A 64 26.43 -13.99 11.04
C ARG A 64 25.06 -13.34 11.02
N TYR A 65 24.00 -14.13 11.10
CA TYR A 65 22.61 -13.68 10.97
C TYR A 65 21.74 -14.18 12.14
N PRO A 66 22.11 -13.83 13.39
CA PRO A 66 21.39 -14.31 14.56
C PRO A 66 19.92 -13.87 14.58
N ALA A 67 19.60 -12.71 14.00
CA ALA A 67 18.23 -12.20 13.91
C ALA A 67 17.34 -13.08 13.00
N ILE A 68 17.81 -13.45 11.81
CA ILE A 68 17.07 -14.32 10.89
C ILE A 68 16.90 -15.72 11.51
N CYS A 69 17.95 -16.22 12.17
CA CYS A 69 17.87 -17.50 12.86
C CYS A 69 16.87 -17.48 14.02
N ALA A 70 16.81 -16.37 14.78
CA ALA A 70 15.84 -16.21 15.85
C ALA A 70 14.39 -16.21 15.33
N LEU A 71 14.12 -15.61 14.16
CA LEU A 71 12.81 -15.68 13.51
C LEU A 71 12.44 -17.12 13.16
N GLY A 72 13.34 -17.86 12.50
CA GLY A 72 13.10 -19.26 12.14
C GLY A 72 12.92 -20.18 13.35
N ASP A 73 13.72 -19.98 14.41
CA ASP A 73 13.61 -20.74 15.65
C ASP A 73 12.31 -20.42 16.42
N SER A 74 11.78 -19.18 16.32
CA SER A 74 10.58 -18.74 17.07
C SER A 74 9.26 -19.02 16.35
N HIS A 75 9.23 -18.87 15.02
CA HIS A 75 8.01 -18.93 14.23
C HIS A 75 7.94 -20.15 13.29
N GLY A 76 9.06 -20.86 13.13
CA GLY A 76 9.22 -21.93 12.15
C GLY A 76 9.94 -21.44 10.90
N TRP A 77 10.86 -22.26 10.39
CA TRP A 77 11.76 -21.88 9.28
C TRP A 77 11.06 -21.63 7.96
N ASP A 78 9.95 -22.30 7.73
CA ASP A 78 9.14 -22.24 6.50
C ASP A 78 7.79 -21.55 6.74
N ALA A 79 7.59 -20.96 7.93
CA ALA A 79 6.38 -20.21 8.24
C ALA A 79 6.39 -18.85 7.53
N PRO A 80 5.23 -18.37 7.03
CA PRO A 80 5.14 -17.06 6.39
C PRO A 80 5.41 -15.96 7.40
N LEU A 81 6.27 -15.03 7.01
CA LEU A 81 6.53 -13.76 7.68
C LEU A 81 6.17 -12.64 6.71
N TYR A 82 5.49 -11.63 7.23
CA TYR A 82 4.97 -10.51 6.47
C TYR A 82 5.85 -9.29 6.71
N ARG A 83 6.26 -8.63 5.63
CA ARG A 83 6.94 -7.34 5.64
C ARG A 83 5.97 -6.27 5.13
N ALA A 84 5.93 -5.13 5.81
CA ALA A 84 5.20 -3.95 5.35
C ALA A 84 5.78 -2.71 6.04
N ASP A 85 6.85 -2.14 5.49
CA ASP A 85 7.69 -1.18 6.22
C ASP A 85 6.96 0.10 6.63
N HIS A 86 6.00 0.56 5.82
CA HIS A 86 5.15 1.71 6.14
C HIS A 86 4.17 1.44 7.29
N LEU A 87 3.80 0.17 7.52
CA LEU A 87 2.83 -0.23 8.55
C LEU A 87 3.51 -0.76 9.84
N LEU A 88 4.50 -1.63 9.67
CA LEU A 88 5.19 -2.33 10.76
C LEU A 88 6.46 -1.62 11.24
N GLY A 89 7.01 -0.72 10.42
CA GLY A 89 8.33 -0.13 10.59
C GLY A 89 9.39 -0.83 9.73
N SER A 90 10.47 -0.09 9.43
CA SER A 90 11.49 -0.53 8.47
C SER A 90 12.15 -1.86 8.88
N GLY A 91 12.10 -2.84 7.96
CA GLY A 91 12.72 -4.15 8.12
C GLY A 91 12.08 -5.05 9.16
N VAL A 92 10.88 -4.69 9.67
CA VAL A 92 10.15 -5.52 10.62
C VAL A 92 9.42 -6.65 9.89
N LEU A 93 9.60 -7.86 10.40
CA LEU A 93 8.92 -9.07 9.94
C LEU A 93 7.93 -9.55 11.00
N SER A 94 6.67 -9.69 10.59
CA SER A 94 5.57 -10.12 11.45
C SER A 94 5.15 -11.55 11.13
N ALA A 95 4.92 -12.39 12.14
CA ALA A 95 4.26 -13.68 11.96
C ALA A 95 2.72 -13.55 11.88
N GLU A 96 2.17 -12.43 12.37
CA GLU A 96 0.76 -12.11 12.20
C GLU A 96 0.51 -11.64 10.75
N PRO A 97 -0.52 -12.17 10.07
CA PRO A 97 -0.84 -11.77 8.70
C PRO A 97 -1.06 -10.28 8.53
N VAL A 98 -0.45 -9.72 7.50
CA VAL A 98 -0.68 -8.35 7.03
C VAL A 98 -1.30 -8.41 5.65
N SER A 99 -2.33 -7.60 5.42
CA SER A 99 -2.94 -7.45 4.11
C SER A 99 -2.07 -6.57 3.20
N GLU A 100 -1.86 -7.01 1.97
CA GLU A 100 -1.23 -6.18 0.92
C GLU A 100 -1.96 -4.85 0.74
N ALA A 101 -3.30 -4.86 0.79
CA ALA A 101 -4.09 -3.65 0.66
C ALA A 101 -3.82 -2.65 1.81
N GLU A 102 -3.67 -3.13 3.05
CA GLU A 102 -3.35 -2.27 4.20
C GLU A 102 -1.93 -1.70 4.08
N ALA A 103 -0.98 -2.51 3.60
CA ALA A 103 0.39 -2.07 3.37
C ALA A 103 0.49 -0.98 2.28
N LEU A 104 -0.23 -1.15 1.17
CA LEU A 104 -0.31 -0.16 0.09
C LEU A 104 -1.02 1.13 0.53
N GLU A 105 -2.07 1.03 1.34
CA GLU A 105 -2.73 2.21 1.92
C GLU A 105 -1.83 2.94 2.92
N ALA A 106 -1.04 2.21 3.72
CA ALA A 106 -0.04 2.81 4.60
C ALA A 106 1.05 3.54 3.80
N ALA A 107 1.51 2.97 2.68
CA ALA A 107 2.45 3.62 1.77
C ALA A 107 1.89 4.93 1.19
N LEU A 108 0.62 4.93 0.77
CA LEU A 108 -0.06 6.14 0.33
C LEU A 108 -0.21 7.19 1.43
N ALA A 109 -0.49 6.77 2.67
CA ALA A 109 -0.59 7.67 3.82
C ALA A 109 0.78 8.28 4.18
N ALA A 110 1.87 7.53 4.03
CA ALA A 110 3.23 7.98 4.33
C ALA A 110 3.72 9.13 3.43
N ARG A 111 3.06 9.36 2.28
CA ARG A 111 3.34 10.50 1.39
C ARG A 111 2.95 11.86 1.98
N GLY A 112 2.18 11.86 3.07
CA GLY A 112 1.71 13.07 3.75
C GLY A 112 0.51 13.72 3.07
N GLY A 113 -0.14 14.64 3.79
CA GLY A 113 -1.41 15.22 3.37
C GLY A 113 -2.60 14.28 3.59
N LEU A 114 -3.69 14.53 2.87
CA LEU A 114 -4.90 13.71 2.91
C LEU A 114 -4.91 12.73 1.73
N THR A 115 -5.11 11.45 2.01
CA THR A 115 -5.35 10.43 0.98
C THR A 115 -6.68 9.71 1.23
N CYS A 116 -7.47 9.55 0.18
CA CYS A 116 -8.70 8.77 0.19
C CYS A 116 -8.65 7.70 -0.91
N VAL A 117 -8.94 6.45 -0.55
CA VAL A 117 -9.07 5.33 -1.49
C VAL A 117 -10.54 4.88 -1.51
N TYR A 118 -11.12 4.79 -2.71
CA TYR A 118 -12.50 4.37 -2.94
C TYR A 118 -12.51 3.08 -3.77
N ARG A 119 -13.07 2.01 -3.21
CA ARG A 119 -13.01 0.65 -3.77
C ARG A 119 -14.21 0.39 -4.70
N GLY A 120 -14.32 1.19 -5.76
CA GLY A 120 -15.36 1.04 -6.79
C GLY A 120 -16.00 2.35 -7.21
N ASP A 121 -16.72 2.29 -8.33
CA ASP A 121 -17.38 3.47 -8.92
C ASP A 121 -18.43 4.05 -7.98
N ARG A 122 -19.24 3.19 -7.34
CA ARG A 122 -20.26 3.62 -6.37
C ARG A 122 -19.69 4.43 -5.22
N ASP A 123 -18.56 4.00 -4.65
CA ASP A 123 -17.93 4.68 -3.52
C ASP A 123 -17.33 6.02 -3.96
N ALA A 124 -16.70 6.05 -5.14
CA ALA A 124 -16.13 7.26 -5.69
C ALA A 124 -17.22 8.29 -6.07
N ILE A 125 -18.32 7.86 -6.67
CA ILE A 125 -19.47 8.70 -6.99
C ILE A 125 -20.10 9.23 -5.69
N GLY A 126 -20.36 8.36 -4.71
CA GLY A 126 -20.89 8.79 -3.41
C GLY A 126 -19.98 9.80 -2.71
N ALA A 127 -18.67 9.61 -2.76
CA ALA A 127 -17.70 10.56 -2.22
C ALA A 127 -17.75 11.92 -2.94
N PHE A 128 -17.86 11.92 -4.27
CA PHE A 128 -18.07 13.13 -5.06
C PHE A 128 -19.39 13.84 -4.69
N GLU A 129 -20.47 13.09 -4.47
CA GLU A 129 -21.78 13.61 -4.06
C GLU A 129 -21.79 14.16 -2.62
N GLY A 130 -20.74 13.88 -1.84
CA GLY A 130 -20.53 14.43 -0.50
C GLY A 130 -20.70 13.43 0.64
N ALA A 131 -20.77 12.12 0.36
CA ALA A 131 -20.79 11.09 1.39
C ALA A 131 -19.48 11.03 2.19
N ASP A 132 -18.36 11.48 1.61
CA ASP A 132 -17.07 11.55 2.29
C ASP A 132 -16.79 12.99 2.82
N PRO A 133 -16.89 13.22 4.14
CA PRO A 133 -16.68 14.54 4.73
C PRO A 133 -15.24 15.04 4.57
N ARG A 134 -14.27 14.17 4.28
CA ARG A 134 -12.86 14.54 4.13
C ARG A 134 -12.61 15.35 2.85
N ILE A 135 -13.40 15.11 1.81
CA ILE A 135 -13.32 15.84 0.53
C ILE A 135 -14.56 16.69 0.24
N ALA A 136 -15.63 16.55 1.04
CA ALA A 136 -16.81 17.39 0.97
C ALA A 136 -16.56 18.79 1.57
N GLY A 137 -17.50 19.70 1.29
CA GLY A 137 -17.47 21.08 1.81
C GLY A 137 -16.74 22.07 0.89
N LYS A 138 -16.80 23.35 1.27
CA LYS A 138 -16.21 24.44 0.48
C LYS A 138 -14.68 24.44 0.58
N ASP A 139 -14.13 24.05 1.72
CA ASP A 139 -12.68 24.13 1.95
C ASP A 139 -11.92 23.05 1.16
N ASN A 140 -12.57 21.93 0.85
CA ASN A 140 -11.99 20.79 0.11
C ASN A 140 -12.47 20.71 -1.34
N TRP A 141 -13.05 21.79 -1.88
CA TRP A 141 -13.67 21.76 -3.21
C TRP A 141 -12.70 21.36 -4.32
N HIS A 142 -11.41 21.69 -4.18
CA HIS A 142 -10.36 21.30 -5.13
C HIS A 142 -10.13 19.78 -5.15
N ALA A 143 -10.19 19.10 -4.00
CA ALA A 143 -10.06 17.65 -3.91
C ALA A 143 -11.24 16.95 -4.58
N ARG A 144 -12.46 17.42 -4.29
CA ARG A 144 -13.68 16.95 -4.96
C ARG A 144 -13.67 17.23 -6.46
N ARG A 145 -13.10 18.36 -6.88
CA ARG A 145 -12.95 18.72 -8.29
C ARG A 145 -12.01 17.76 -9.02
N ALA A 146 -10.88 17.39 -8.41
CA ALA A 146 -9.97 16.42 -8.97
C ALA A 146 -10.65 15.05 -9.18
N LEU A 147 -11.42 14.58 -8.18
CA LEU A 147 -12.19 13.33 -8.31
C LEU A 147 -13.22 13.41 -9.44
N TYR A 148 -13.96 14.52 -9.53
CA TYR A 148 -14.92 14.75 -10.61
C TYR A 148 -14.27 14.68 -11.99
N GLU A 149 -13.13 15.35 -12.18
CA GLU A 149 -12.41 15.35 -13.45
C GLU A 149 -11.96 13.94 -13.86
N GLN A 150 -11.53 13.13 -12.88
CA GLN A 150 -11.18 11.74 -13.11
C GLN A 150 -12.39 10.87 -13.49
N LEU A 151 -13.53 11.04 -12.82
CA LEU A 151 -14.76 10.31 -13.12
C LEU A 151 -15.32 10.66 -14.51
N VAL A 152 -15.27 11.94 -14.91
CA VAL A 152 -15.65 12.38 -16.26
C VAL A 152 -14.71 11.80 -17.32
N ALA A 153 -13.39 11.83 -17.07
CA ALA A 153 -12.40 11.31 -18.02
C ALA A 153 -12.55 9.81 -18.29
N LEU A 154 -13.19 9.08 -17.37
CA LEU A 154 -13.47 7.65 -17.50
C LEU A 154 -14.89 7.37 -17.98
N GLU A 155 -15.66 8.39 -18.33
CA GLU A 155 -17.07 8.29 -18.74
C GLU A 155 -17.99 7.64 -17.69
N VAL A 156 -17.52 7.50 -16.44
CA VAL A 156 -18.26 6.87 -15.34
C VAL A 156 -19.52 7.67 -14.99
N LEU A 157 -19.45 9.00 -15.09
CA LEU A 157 -20.62 9.89 -14.90
C LEU A 157 -21.50 10.01 -16.15
N ALA A 158 -21.11 9.42 -17.29
CA ALA A 158 -21.90 9.46 -18.52
C ALA A 158 -22.90 8.27 -18.60
N ASP A 159 -22.59 7.14 -17.95
CA ASP A 159 -23.42 5.93 -17.94
C ASP A 159 -24.53 5.93 -16.86
N ASP A 160 -24.55 6.92 -15.96
CA ASP A 160 -25.52 7.04 -14.84
C ASP A 160 -26.75 7.93 -15.17
N ASN A 161 -27.07 8.14 -16.45
CA ASN A 161 -28.13 9.08 -16.90
C ASN A 161 -29.30 8.39 -17.63
#